data_AF-A0A1E7I0I6-F1
#
_entry.id   AF-A0A1E7I0I6-F1
#
_cell.length_a   1.000
_cell.length_b   1.000
_cell.length_c   1.000
_cell.angle_alpha   90.00
_cell.angle_beta   90.00
_cell.angle_gamma   90.00
#
_symmetry.space_group_name_H-M   'P 1'
#
loop_
_entity.id
_entity.type
_entity.pdbx_description
1 polymer ?
#
loop_
_entity_poly.entity_id
_entity_poly.type
_entity_poly.pdbx_seq_one_letter_code
_entity_poly.pdbx_strand_id
1 'polypeptide(L)'
;MDIKKRADASPPSTSRKMLFAQIIEMTGMEEEVVLELISLEWVSPASTADGHYLFEARDLYRLRKLSRLCNDLEITAAGGSIIVDLMERVEQLEARIEEMSKLI
;
A
#
# COMPACT_ATOMS: atom_id res chain seq x y z
N MET A 1 -29.20 -23.53 -27.31
CA MET A 1 -28.83 -22.76 -26.12
C MET A 1 -28.21 -21.46 -26.60
N ASP A 2 -29.02 -20.41 -26.67
CA ASP A 2 -28.70 -19.14 -27.31
C ASP A 2 -27.75 -18.27 -26.48
N ILE A 3 -26.62 -17.90 -27.08
CA ILE A 3 -25.59 -16.99 -26.54
C ILE A 3 -26.05 -15.51 -26.59
N LYS A 4 -27.26 -15.23 -27.10
CA LYS A 4 -27.77 -13.86 -27.35
C LYS A 4 -28.41 -13.18 -26.14
N LYS A 5 -27.79 -13.25 -24.96
CA LYS A 5 -28.29 -12.53 -23.76
C LYS A 5 -27.18 -12.05 -22.82
N ARG A 6 -26.12 -11.46 -23.36
CA ARG A 6 -25.04 -10.81 -22.59
C ARG A 6 -24.78 -9.36 -23.04
N ALA A 7 -25.84 -8.59 -23.31
CA ALA A 7 -25.71 -7.18 -23.72
C ALA A 7 -25.88 -6.17 -22.57
N ASP A 8 -26.23 -6.62 -21.35
CA ASP A 8 -26.48 -5.74 -20.20
C ASP A 8 -25.46 -5.90 -19.06
N ALA A 9 -24.31 -6.52 -19.33
CA ALA A 9 -23.23 -6.54 -18.35
C ALA A 9 -22.48 -5.20 -18.44
N SER A 10 -22.70 -4.32 -17.47
CA SER A 10 -21.81 -3.19 -17.23
C SER A 10 -20.36 -3.71 -17.22
N PRO A 11 -19.38 -3.01 -17.84
CA PRO A 11 -18.00 -3.46 -17.76
C PRO A 11 -17.64 -3.70 -16.29
N PRO A 12 -16.93 -4.80 -15.96
CA PRO A 12 -16.53 -5.06 -14.58
C PRO A 12 -15.84 -3.82 -14.03
N SER A 13 -16.27 -3.37 -12.85
CA SER A 13 -15.68 -2.24 -12.14
C SER A 13 -14.16 -2.36 -12.18
N THR A 14 -13.47 -1.29 -12.57
CA THR A 14 -12.00 -1.27 -12.61
C THR A 14 -11.45 -1.73 -11.26
N SER A 15 -10.63 -2.78 -11.28
CA SER A 15 -9.99 -3.27 -10.08
C SER A 15 -9.09 -2.16 -9.53
N ARG A 16 -9.28 -1.77 -8.28
CA ARG A 16 -8.38 -0.84 -7.56
C ARG A 16 -7.05 -1.50 -7.16
N LYS A 17 -6.75 -2.67 -7.73
CA LYS A 17 -5.50 -3.41 -7.51
C LYS A 17 -4.44 -2.92 -8.48
N MET A 18 -3.21 -2.83 -7.99
CA MET A 18 -2.03 -2.44 -8.77
C MET A 18 -1.07 -3.60 -8.86
N LEU A 19 -0.45 -3.77 -10.03
CA LEU A 19 0.62 -4.75 -10.24
C LEU A 19 1.94 -4.23 -9.64
N PHE A 20 2.86 -5.15 -9.38
CA PHE A 20 4.19 -4.82 -8.88
C PHE A 20 4.92 -3.76 -9.73
N ALA A 21 4.91 -3.91 -11.06
CA ALA A 21 5.53 -2.93 -11.96
C ALA A 21 4.95 -1.51 -11.81
N GLN A 22 3.64 -1.39 -11.56
CA GLN A 22 3.01 -0.09 -11.32
C GLN A 22 3.44 0.51 -9.98
N ILE A 23 3.66 -0.32 -8.95
CA ILE A 23 4.20 0.14 -7.67
C ILE A 23 5.60 0.72 -7.83
N ILE A 24 6.48 0.02 -8.54
CA ILE A 24 7.83 0.50 -8.84
C ILE A 24 7.78 1.85 -9.56
N GLU A 25 7.00 1.95 -10.64
CA GLU A 25 6.84 3.20 -11.40
C GLU A 25 6.29 4.35 -10.54
N MET A 26 5.27 4.09 -9.72
CA MET A 26 4.59 5.15 -8.94
C MET A 26 5.35 5.58 -7.68
N THR A 27 6.23 4.73 -7.15
CA THR A 27 6.99 4.99 -5.93
C THR A 27 8.43 5.40 -6.20
N GLY A 28 8.97 5.05 -7.38
CA GLY A 28 10.37 5.24 -7.73
C GLY A 28 11.33 4.39 -6.89
N MET A 29 10.83 3.38 -6.18
CA MET A 29 11.65 2.51 -5.34
C MET A 29 12.25 1.38 -6.16
N GLU A 30 13.44 0.93 -5.76
CA GLU A 30 14.07 -0.25 -6.36
C GLU A 30 13.25 -1.52 -6.10
N GLU A 31 13.21 -2.42 -7.07
CA GLU A 31 12.45 -3.68 -6.99
C GLU A 31 12.88 -4.54 -5.78
N GLU A 32 14.18 -4.67 -5.54
CA GLU A 32 14.72 -5.42 -4.41
C GLU A 32 14.23 -4.88 -3.06
N VAL A 33 14.14 -3.55 -2.93
CA VAL A 33 13.66 -2.91 -1.70
C VAL A 33 12.18 -3.20 -1.48
N VAL A 34 11.34 -3.12 -2.52
CA VAL A 34 9.91 -3.44 -2.38
C VAL A 34 9.71 -4.91 -2.04
N LEU A 35 10.51 -5.82 -2.63
CA LEU A 35 10.48 -7.24 -2.28
C LEU A 35 10.92 -7.50 -0.83
N GLU A 36 11.93 -6.79 -0.33
CA GLU A 36 12.35 -6.86 1.07
C GLU A 36 11.22 -6.38 2.00
N LEU A 37 10.55 -5.28 1.67
CA LEU A 37 9.42 -4.79 2.46
C LEU A 37 8.22 -5.75 2.46
N ILE A 38 8.05 -6.54 1.39
CA ILE A 38 7.07 -7.64 1.38
C ILE A 38 7.52 -8.81 2.25
N SER A 39 8.80 -9.19 2.17
CA SER A 39 9.33 -10.33 2.96
C SER A 39 9.31 -10.06 4.47
N LEU A 40 9.45 -8.79 4.86
CA LEU A 40 9.29 -8.31 6.23
C LEU A 40 7.83 -8.10 6.65
N GLU A 41 6.86 -8.42 5.77
CA GLU A 41 5.42 -8.17 5.94
C GLU A 41 5.04 -6.70 6.20
N TRP A 42 5.97 -5.76 5.98
CA TRP A 42 5.72 -4.32 6.15
C TRP A 42 4.70 -3.79 5.14
N VAL A 43 4.64 -4.42 3.97
CA VAL A 43 3.55 -4.35 3.01
C VAL A 43 3.11 -5.77 2.66
N SER A 44 1.80 -6.03 2.74
CA SER A 44 1.24 -7.37 2.53
C SER A 44 0.22 -7.37 1.37
N PRO A 45 0.69 -7.35 0.11
CA PRO A 45 -0.18 -7.38 -1.05
C PRO A 45 -0.81 -8.77 -1.20
N ALA A 46 -1.96 -8.84 -1.90
CA ALA A 46 -2.53 -10.13 -2.28
C ALA A 46 -1.70 -10.76 -3.42
N SER A 47 -1.82 -12.07 -3.62
CA SER A 47 -1.19 -12.76 -4.75
C SER A 47 -2.25 -13.38 -5.66
N THR A 48 -2.00 -13.39 -6.97
CA THR A 48 -2.79 -14.17 -7.93
C THR A 48 -2.43 -15.65 -7.81
N ALA A 49 -3.25 -16.53 -8.41
CA ALA A 49 -2.95 -17.95 -8.51
C ALA A 49 -1.61 -18.22 -9.23
N ASP A 50 -1.22 -17.34 -10.16
CA ASP A 50 0.03 -17.41 -10.92
C ASP A 50 1.21 -16.73 -10.21
N GLY A 51 1.05 -16.30 -8.95
CA GLY A 51 2.13 -15.76 -8.11
C GLY A 51 2.43 -14.27 -8.29
N HIS A 52 1.59 -13.51 -9.00
CA HIS A 52 1.78 -12.07 -9.15
C HIS A 52 1.22 -11.29 -7.95
N TYR A 53 1.93 -10.25 -7.51
CA TYR A 53 1.46 -9.36 -6.45
C TYR A 53 0.39 -8.37 -6.94
N LEU A 54 -0.65 -8.20 -6.13
CA LEU A 54 -1.76 -7.28 -6.28
C LEU A 54 -1.87 -6.37 -5.05
N PHE A 55 -1.37 -5.15 -5.21
CA PHE A 55 -1.35 -4.12 -4.18
C PHE A 55 -2.65 -3.33 -4.15
N GLU A 56 -3.01 -2.83 -2.99
CA GLU A 56 -4.11 -1.89 -2.79
C GLU A 56 -3.61 -0.46 -2.66
N ALA A 57 -4.55 0.50 -2.72
CA ALA A 57 -4.25 1.91 -2.53
C ALA A 57 -3.54 2.22 -1.19
N ARG A 58 -3.83 1.46 -0.12
CA ARG A 58 -3.15 1.61 1.18
C ARG A 58 -1.65 1.27 1.09
N ASP A 59 -1.31 0.27 0.29
CA ASP A 59 0.06 -0.21 0.16
C ASP A 59 0.89 0.84 -0.60
N LEU A 60 0.33 1.36 -1.71
CA LEU A 60 0.92 2.48 -2.43
C LEU A 60 1.09 3.71 -1.54
N TYR A 61 0.10 4.03 -0.71
CA TYR A 61 0.17 5.17 0.19
C TYR A 61 1.34 5.03 1.19
N ARG A 62 1.46 3.88 1.86
CA ARG A 62 2.59 3.59 2.77
C ARG A 62 3.93 3.65 2.04
N LEU A 63 4.05 2.99 0.89
CA LEU A 63 5.29 2.99 0.10
C LEU A 63 5.70 4.38 -0.38
N ARG A 64 4.74 5.24 -0.78
CA ARG A 64 5.03 6.63 -1.14
C ARG A 64 5.47 7.46 0.05
N LYS A 65 4.87 7.26 1.23
CA LYS A 65 5.28 7.94 2.47
C LYS A 65 6.72 7.54 2.82
N LEU A 66 7.04 6.25 2.74
CA LEU A 66 8.38 5.73 2.94
C LEU A 66 9.39 6.27 1.93
N SER A 67 9.11 6.17 0.63
CA SER A 67 10.00 6.64 -0.45
C SER A 67 10.36 8.11 -0.28
N ARG A 68 9.38 8.97 -0.01
CA ARG A 68 9.61 10.39 0.29
C ARG A 68 10.49 10.59 1.51
N LEU A 69 10.17 9.92 2.62
CA LEU A 69 10.94 10.01 3.85
C LEU A 69 12.40 9.60 3.66
N CYS A 70 12.65 8.49 2.97
CA CYS A 70 14.00 8.01 2.69
C CYS A 70 14.79 8.99 1.82
N ASN A 71 14.15 9.58 0.81
CA ASN A 71 14.79 10.56 -0.06
C ASN A 71 15.07 11.89 0.67
N ASP A 72 14.11 12.38 1.46
CA ASP A 72 14.23 13.66 2.14
C ASP A 72 15.24 13.62 3.30
N LEU A 73 15.41 12.46 3.94
CA LEU A 73 16.28 12.28 5.11
C LEU A 73 17.57 11.49 4.82
N GLU A 74 17.75 11.04 3.57
CA GLU A 74 18.89 10.21 3.14
C GLU A 74 19.09 8.95 4.02
N ILE A 75 17.99 8.26 4.34
CA ILE A 75 18.00 7.05 5.17
C ILE A 75 17.63 5.78 4.39
N THR A 76 17.99 4.63 4.96
CA THR A 76 17.64 3.32 4.39
C THR A 76 16.15 3.04 4.50
N ALA A 77 15.62 2.19 3.61
CA ALA A 77 14.22 1.76 3.68
C ALA A 77 13.86 1.07 5.00
N ALA A 78 14.79 0.28 5.57
CA ALA A 78 14.61 -0.34 6.89
C ALA A 78 14.52 0.69 8.03
N GLY A 79 15.33 1.76 7.98
CA GLY A 79 15.22 2.85 8.95
C GLY A 79 13.93 3.65 8.76
N GLY A 80 13.61 3.96 7.50
CA GLY A 80 12.40 4.70 7.14
C GLY A 80 11.11 3.96 7.50
N SER A 81 11.07 2.63 7.35
CA SER A 81 9.88 1.82 7.64
C SER A 81 9.52 1.89 9.13
N ILE A 82 10.53 1.84 10.01
CA ILE A 82 10.36 2.04 11.46
C ILE A 82 9.79 3.42 11.76
N ILE A 83 10.30 4.47 11.10
CA ILE A 83 9.81 5.84 11.31
C ILE A 83 8.35 5.97 10.85
N VAL A 84 7.99 5.38 9.70
CA VAL A 84 6.61 5.37 9.23
C VAL A 84 5.67 4.69 10.22
N ASP A 85 6.07 3.55 10.79
CA ASP A 85 5.28 2.86 11.81
C ASP A 85 5.11 3.69 13.09
N LEU A 86 6.17 4.40 13.50
CA LEU A 86 6.10 5.29 14.66
C LEU A 86 5.18 6.49 14.40
N MET A 87 5.21 7.08 13.21
CA MET A 87 4.28 8.17 12.84
C MET A 87 2.83 7.68 12.90
N GLU A 88 2.52 6.52 12.34
CA GLU A 88 1.16 5.97 12.42
C GLU A 88 0.73 5.67 13.85
N ARG A 89 1.66 5.19 14.69
CA ARG A 89 1.38 4.99 16.12
C ARG A 89 1.10 6.31 16.85
N VAL A 90 1.81 7.39 16.51
CA VAL A 90 1.53 8.72 17.05
C VAL A 90 0.15 9.20 16.61
N GLU A 91 -0.17 9.11 15.32
CA GLU A 91 -1.49 9.47 14.77
C GLU A 91 -2.63 8.70 15.49
N GLN A 92 -2.44 7.41 15.76
CA GLN A 92 -3.41 6.60 16.52
C GLN A 92 -3.54 7.03 17.98
N LEU A 93 -2.43 7.38 18.63
CA LEU A 93 -2.46 7.84 20.02
C LEU A 93 -3.13 9.21 20.16
N GLU A 94 -2.85 10.12 19.23
CA GLU A 94 -3.48 11.45 19.17
C GLU A 94 -4.99 11.33 18.96
N ALA A 95 -5.44 10.48 18.03
CA ALA A 95 -6.86 10.22 17.79
C ALA A 95 -7.58 9.70 19.05
N ARG A 96 -6.94 8.80 19.80
CA ARG A 96 -7.49 8.27 21.06
C ARG A 96 -7.59 9.35 22.14
N ILE A 97 -6.59 10.23 22.25
CA ILE A 97 -6.61 11.35 23.20
C ILE A 97 -7.76 12.31 22.84
N GLU A 98 -7.93 12.62 21.56
CA GLU A 98 -9.01 13.49 21.08
C GLU A 98 -10.39 12.87 21.38
N GLU A 99 -10.55 11.56 21.14
CA GLU A 99 -11.78 10.83 21.45
C GLU A 99 -12.10 10.87 22.95
N MET A 100 -11.12 10.61 23.82
CA MET A 100 -11.29 10.69 25.27
C MET A 100 -11.60 12.10 25.76
N SER A 101 -10.98 13.12 25.15
CA SER A 101 -11.20 14.53 25.53
C SER A 101 -12.62 15.01 25.19
N LYS A 102 -13.30 14.38 24.23
CA LYS A 102 -14.70 14.67 23.88
C LYS A 102 -15.71 14.06 24.87
N LEU A 103 -15.27 13.17 25.77
CA LEU A 103 -16.11 12.48 26.75
C LEU A 103 -16.09 13.15 28.14
N ILE A 104 -15.31 14.23 28.31
CA ILE A 104 -15.14 15.02 29.54
C ILE A 104 -15.79 16.38 29.32
#